data_AF-A0A965UCI6-F1
#
_entry.id   AF-A0A965UCI6-F1
#
_cell.length_a   1.000
_cell.length_b   1.000
_cell.length_c   1.000
_cell.angle_alpha   90.00
_cell.angle_beta   90.00
_cell.angle_gamma   90.00
#
_symmetry.space_group_name_H-M   'P 1'
#
loop_
_entity.id
_entity.type
_entity.pdbx_description
1 polymer ?
#
loop_
_entity_poly.entity_id
_entity_poly.type
_entity_poly.pdbx_seq_one_letter_code
_entity_poly.pdbx_strand_id
1 'polypeptide(L)'
;MGVKSIAIVACCDTKYHEIQFMADFIRSAGHRPLVVDISTGVNVALKADITREEVLREGGWEWTDVHQLPKSEAIAAMSDSVTRVVGRLQKEKTIDAALGMGGLQNTVVSSAAFRKLPIGFPKLIVSTIASGYRHFETVVGDRDIT
;
A
#
# COMPACT_ATOMS: atom_id res chain seq x y z
N MET A 1 -4.44 -24.10 -10.09
CA MET A 1 -4.83 -22.70 -9.79
C MET A 1 -3.95 -21.79 -10.65
N GLY A 2 -4.49 -20.73 -11.24
CA GLY A 2 -3.69 -19.79 -12.04
C GLY A 2 -2.76 -18.94 -11.18
N VAL A 3 -1.71 -18.37 -11.79
CA VAL A 3 -0.81 -17.40 -11.14
C VAL A 3 -1.64 -16.18 -10.71
N LYS A 4 -1.56 -15.82 -9.43
CA LYS A 4 -2.24 -14.65 -8.86
C LYS A 4 -1.27 -13.48 -8.71
N SER A 5 -1.75 -12.28 -9.01
CA SER A 5 -0.99 -11.04 -8.84
C SER A 5 -1.36 -10.38 -7.51
N ILE A 6 -0.39 -10.07 -6.66
CA ILE A 6 -0.60 -9.57 -5.30
C ILE A 6 0.09 -8.22 -5.16
N ALA A 7 -0.68 -7.16 -4.93
CA ALA A 7 -0.13 -5.84 -4.66
C ALA A 7 0.49 -5.79 -3.26
N ILE A 8 1.77 -5.43 -3.16
CA ILE A 8 2.43 -5.11 -1.89
C ILE A 8 2.49 -3.59 -1.77
N VAL A 9 1.73 -3.01 -0.85
CA VAL A 9 1.63 -1.56 -0.63
C VAL A 9 2.41 -1.21 0.64
N ALA A 10 3.59 -0.62 0.48
CA ALA A 10 4.46 -0.27 1.61
C ALA A 10 5.51 0.78 1.24
N CYS A 11 6.11 1.44 2.24
CA CYS A 11 7.17 2.40 2.02
C CYS A 11 8.50 1.69 1.69
N CYS A 12 8.94 1.81 0.44
CA CYS A 12 10.22 1.28 -0.06
C CYS A 12 11.47 1.95 0.56
N ASP A 13 11.34 3.12 1.20
CA ASP A 13 12.43 3.81 1.90
C ASP A 13 12.86 3.14 3.23
N THR A 14 11.92 2.51 3.92
CA THR A 14 12.09 2.03 5.30
C THR A 14 11.71 0.57 5.49
N LYS A 15 11.00 -0.03 4.52
CA LYS A 15 10.50 -1.42 4.57
C LYS A 15 11.05 -2.32 3.47
N TYR A 16 12.18 -1.93 2.88
CA TYR A 16 12.77 -2.67 1.76
C TYR A 16 13.05 -4.15 2.09
N HIS A 17 13.53 -4.47 3.30
CA HIS A 17 13.77 -5.85 3.71
C HIS A 17 12.47 -6.65 3.85
N GLU A 18 11.44 -6.08 4.50
CA GLU A 18 10.15 -6.74 4.69
C GLU A 18 9.39 -6.92 3.36
N ILE A 19 9.45 -5.92 2.47
CA ILE A 19 8.88 -6.00 1.12
C ILE A 19 9.57 -7.10 0.32
N GLN A 20 10.91 -7.15 0.33
CA GLN A 20 11.66 -8.18 -0.39
C GLN A 20 11.31 -9.58 0.12
N PHE A 21 11.26 -9.75 1.44
CA PHE A 21 10.87 -11.01 2.08
C PHE A 21 9.48 -11.47 1.63
N MET A 22 8.48 -10.57 1.59
CA MET A 22 7.14 -10.92 1.10
C MET A 22 7.06 -11.13 -0.40
N ALA A 23 7.80 -10.36 -1.19
CA ALA A 23 7.88 -10.58 -2.62
C ALA A 23 8.43 -11.98 -2.92
N ASP A 24 9.48 -12.40 -2.21
CA ASP A 24 10.09 -13.72 -2.39
C ASP A 24 9.18 -14.85 -1.89
N PHE A 25 8.48 -14.65 -0.78
CA PHE A 25 7.47 -15.59 -0.30
C PHE A 25 6.34 -15.78 -1.33
N ILE A 26 5.79 -14.69 -1.86
CA ILE A 26 4.74 -14.71 -2.90
C ILE A 26 5.24 -15.44 -4.15
N ARG A 27 6.47 -15.17 -4.60
CA ARG A 27 7.10 -15.88 -5.73
C ARG A 27 7.25 -17.37 -5.45
N SER A 28 7.71 -17.73 -4.25
CA SER A 28 7.89 -19.14 -3.85
C SER A 28 6.57 -19.92 -3.82
N ALA A 29 5.45 -19.24 -3.57
CA ALA A 29 4.11 -19.79 -3.65
C ALA A 29 3.56 -19.89 -5.09
N GLY A 30 4.33 -19.54 -6.11
CA GLY A 30 3.90 -19.58 -7.52
C GLY A 30 3.01 -18.40 -7.92
N HIS A 31 3.14 -17.26 -7.24
CA HIS A 31 2.37 -16.05 -7.48
C HIS A 31 3.29 -14.86 -7.83
N ARG A 32 2.69 -13.78 -8.33
CA ARG A 32 3.42 -12.59 -8.77
C ARG A 32 3.24 -11.45 -7.76
N PRO A 33 4.30 -10.97 -7.09
CA PRO A 33 4.22 -9.72 -6.35
C PRO A 33 4.23 -8.53 -7.31
N LEU A 34 3.50 -7.48 -6.94
CA LEU A 34 3.54 -6.16 -7.58
C LEU A 34 3.74 -5.12 -6.49
N VAL A 35 4.93 -4.53 -6.42
CA VAL A 35 5.29 -3.57 -5.36
C VAL A 35 4.80 -2.18 -5.74
N VAL A 36 4.02 -1.56 -4.85
CA VAL A 36 3.51 -0.19 -4.96
C VAL A 36 4.13 0.65 -3.84
N ASP A 37 4.98 1.60 -4.21
CA ASP A 37 5.69 2.43 -3.24
C ASP A 37 4.83 3.58 -2.72
N ILE A 38 4.72 3.66 -1.39
CA ILE A 38 4.05 4.75 -0.67
C ILE A 38 5.00 5.54 0.24
N SER A 39 6.29 5.56 -0.09
CA SER A 39 7.31 6.30 0.66
C SER A 39 7.06 7.81 0.65
N THR A 40 7.21 8.42 1.81
CA THR A 40 7.18 9.89 1.99
C THR A 40 8.52 10.45 2.49
N GLY A 41 9.55 9.62 2.68
CA GLY A 41 10.92 10.04 2.97
C GLY A 41 11.72 10.29 1.69
N VAL A 42 12.95 10.81 1.77
CA VAL A 42 13.73 11.19 0.56
C VAL A 42 14.43 10.02 -0.13
N ASN A 43 14.91 9.04 0.63
CA ASN A 43 15.79 7.99 0.14
C ASN A 43 15.04 6.68 -0.06
N VAL A 44 14.68 6.38 -1.31
CA VAL A 44 14.01 5.12 -1.67
C VAL A 44 15.08 4.07 -1.97
N ALA A 45 15.19 3.05 -1.11
CA ALA A 45 16.21 2.02 -1.21
C ALA A 45 15.83 0.87 -2.16
N LEU A 46 14.53 0.66 -2.39
CA LEU A 46 14.00 -0.41 -3.22
C LEU A 46 13.28 0.16 -4.44
N LYS A 47 13.59 -0.34 -5.64
CA LYS A 47 12.86 -0.02 -6.85
C LYS A 47 11.54 -0.79 -6.88
N ALA A 48 10.43 -0.07 -6.76
CA ALA A 48 9.08 -0.64 -6.89
C ALA A 48 8.67 -0.88 -8.34
N ASP A 49 7.63 -1.69 -8.54
CA ASP A 49 6.97 -1.88 -9.85
C ASP A 49 6.13 -0.66 -10.22
N ILE A 50 5.53 0.00 -9.22
CA ILE A 50 4.91 1.32 -9.33
C ILE A 50 5.58 2.24 -8.32
N THR A 51 6.30 3.25 -8.79
CA THR A 51 7.04 4.18 -7.93
C THR A 51 6.12 5.16 -7.21
N ARG A 52 6.58 5.76 -6.11
CA ARG A 52 5.81 6.79 -5.40
C ARG A 52 5.43 7.98 -6.31
N GLU A 53 6.27 8.33 -7.28
CA GLU A 53 6.00 9.40 -8.23
C GLU A 53 4.85 9.01 -9.15
N GLU A 54 4.81 7.76 -9.62
CA GLU A 54 3.68 7.24 -10.40
C GLU A 54 2.40 7.19 -9.56
N VAL A 55 2.51 6.78 -8.29
CA VAL A 55 1.38 6.81 -7.35
C VAL A 55 0.85 8.23 -7.18
N LEU A 56 1.71 9.19 -6.84
CA LEU A 56 1.32 10.57 -6.60
C LEU A 56 0.67 11.22 -7.82
N ARG A 57 1.20 10.96 -9.02
CA ARG A 57 0.66 11.50 -10.28
C ARG A 57 -0.79 11.10 -10.52
N GLU A 58 -1.20 9.91 -10.09
CA GLU A 58 -2.60 9.46 -10.19
C GLU A 58 -3.55 10.26 -9.29
N GLY A 59 -3.03 10.87 -8.22
CA GLY A 59 -3.76 11.83 -7.39
C GLY A 59 -3.59 13.29 -7.83
N GLY A 60 -2.89 13.55 -8.94
CA GLY A 60 -2.62 14.91 -9.43
C GLY A 60 -1.49 15.63 -8.68
N TRP A 61 -0.58 14.88 -8.05
CA TRP A 61 0.55 15.43 -7.30
C TRP A 61 1.88 15.11 -7.97
N GLU A 62 2.84 16.02 -7.85
CA GLU A 62 4.25 15.74 -8.10
C GLU A 62 5.00 15.55 -6.77
N TRP A 63 6.02 14.69 -6.77
CA TRP A 63 6.81 14.41 -5.57
C TRP A 63 7.47 15.68 -4.99
N THR A 64 7.89 16.60 -5.86
CA THR A 64 8.51 17.88 -5.46
C THR A 64 7.59 18.72 -4.59
N ASP A 65 6.27 18.67 -4.83
CA ASP A 65 5.30 19.42 -4.06
C ASP A 65 5.03 18.71 -2.73
N VAL A 66 4.79 17.40 -2.80
CA VAL A 66 4.45 16.56 -1.63
C VAL A 66 5.58 16.51 -0.62
N HIS A 67 6.84 16.51 -1.07
CA HIS A 67 8.00 16.48 -0.18
C HIS A 67 8.13 17.73 0.70
N GLN A 68 7.58 18.87 0.26
CA GLN A 68 7.61 20.12 1.02
C GLN A 68 6.41 20.27 1.97
N LEU A 69 5.40 19.40 1.86
CA LEU A 69 4.22 19.47 2.70
C LEU A 69 4.51 19.03 4.14
N PRO A 70 3.72 19.53 5.12
CA PRO A 70 3.66 18.93 6.44
C PRO A 70 3.37 17.43 6.34
N LYS A 71 3.99 16.63 7.22
CA LYS A 71 3.92 15.16 7.16
C LYS A 71 2.49 14.61 7.07
N SER A 72 1.54 15.20 7.79
CA SER A 72 0.12 14.80 7.74
C SER A 72 -0.51 15.02 6.36
N GLU A 73 -0.18 16.12 5.70
CA GLU A 73 -0.68 16.45 4.36
C GLU A 73 -0.03 15.55 3.31
N ALA A 74 1.27 15.28 3.43
CA ALA A 74 1.95 14.32 2.56
C ALA A 74 1.34 12.90 2.68
N ILE A 75 1.01 12.47 3.90
CA ILE A 75 0.31 11.19 4.14
C ILE A 75 -1.09 11.22 3.52
N ALA A 76 -1.82 12.34 3.61
CA ALA A 76 -3.16 12.48 3.03
C ALA A 76 -3.12 12.42 1.50
N ALA A 77 -2.20 13.16 0.87
CA ALA A 77 -1.96 13.13 -0.57
C ALA A 77 -1.61 11.71 -1.04
N MET A 78 -0.65 11.07 -0.37
CA MET A 78 -0.26 9.68 -0.69
C MET A 78 -1.43 8.70 -0.52
N SER A 79 -2.25 8.87 0.52
CA SER A 79 -3.42 8.02 0.77
C SER A 79 -4.47 8.12 -0.35
N ASP A 80 -4.80 9.34 -0.81
CA ASP A 80 -5.73 9.53 -1.93
C ASP A 80 -5.15 8.95 -3.23
N SER A 81 -3.88 9.26 -3.52
CA SER A 81 -3.14 8.77 -4.67
C SER A 81 -3.08 7.24 -4.75
N VAL A 82 -2.65 6.56 -3.68
CA VAL A 82 -2.57 5.09 -3.68
C VAL A 82 -3.95 4.43 -3.75
N THR A 83 -4.98 5.08 -3.20
CA THR A 83 -6.37 4.61 -3.31
C THR A 83 -6.81 4.53 -4.78
N ARG A 84 -6.45 5.53 -5.59
CA ARG A 84 -6.74 5.55 -7.03
C ARG A 84 -5.99 4.46 -7.77
N VAL A 85 -4.69 4.32 -7.50
CA VAL A 85 -3.85 3.27 -8.09
C VAL A 85 -4.40 1.88 -7.80
N VAL A 86 -4.58 1.54 -6.52
CA VAL A 86 -5.05 0.21 -6.10
C VAL A 86 -6.46 -0.06 -6.63
N GLY A 87 -7.33 0.94 -6.62
CA GLY A 87 -8.67 0.84 -7.22
C GLY A 87 -8.64 0.61 -8.74
N ARG A 88 -7.74 1.29 -9.47
CA ARG A 88 -7.53 1.07 -10.91
C ARG A 88 -7.02 -0.34 -11.17
N LEU A 89 -5.97 -0.77 -10.47
CA LEU A 89 -5.39 -2.11 -10.63
C LEU A 89 -6.44 -3.21 -10.37
N GLN A 90 -7.29 -3.04 -9.36
CA GLN A 90 -8.35 -3.99 -9.07
C GLN A 90 -9.42 -4.01 -10.18
N LYS A 91 -9.86 -2.85 -10.68
CA LYS A 91 -10.85 -2.75 -11.77
C LYS A 91 -10.34 -3.36 -13.08
N GLU A 92 -9.07 -3.13 -13.39
CA GLU A 92 -8.37 -3.68 -14.56
C GLU A 92 -8.03 -5.16 -14.39
N LYS A 93 -8.31 -5.76 -13.22
CA LYS A 93 -7.99 -7.15 -12.86
C LYS A 93 -6.49 -7.46 -12.99
N THR A 94 -5.63 -6.47 -12.77
CA THR A 94 -4.17 -6.64 -12.76
C THR A 94 -3.63 -7.11 -11.40
N ILE A 95 -4.47 -7.02 -10.36
CA ILE A 95 -4.24 -7.58 -9.03
C ILE A 95 -5.42 -8.44 -8.59
N ASP A 96 -5.13 -9.52 -7.88
CA ASP A 96 -6.09 -10.46 -7.30
C ASP A 96 -6.21 -10.30 -5.77
N ALA A 97 -5.23 -9.67 -5.14
CA ALA A 97 -5.18 -9.39 -3.70
C ALA A 97 -4.32 -8.16 -3.39
N ALA A 98 -4.48 -7.60 -2.19
CA ALA A 98 -3.65 -6.51 -1.70
C ALA A 98 -3.11 -6.79 -0.29
N LEU A 99 -1.83 -6.48 -0.09
CA LEU A 99 -1.07 -6.69 1.14
C LEU A 99 -0.41 -5.38 1.56
N GLY A 100 -0.76 -4.86 2.73
CA GLY A 100 -0.10 -3.72 3.37
C GLY A 100 0.80 -4.19 4.52
N MET A 101 1.83 -3.41 4.86
CA MET A 101 2.69 -3.76 6.00
C MET A 101 3.36 -2.56 6.66
N GLY A 102 3.44 -2.58 7.99
CA GLY A 102 4.35 -1.73 8.75
C GLY A 102 3.74 -1.03 9.97
N GLY A 103 4.25 0.19 10.21
CA GLY A 103 3.86 1.06 11.31
C GLY A 103 2.49 1.72 11.14
N LEU A 104 2.15 2.64 12.04
CA LEU A 104 0.94 3.47 11.97
C LEU A 104 0.77 4.12 10.58
N GLN A 105 1.80 4.78 10.04
CA GLN A 105 1.70 5.47 8.75
C GLN A 105 1.38 4.50 7.60
N ASN A 106 2.14 3.41 7.46
CA ASN A 106 1.90 2.42 6.40
C ASN A 106 0.51 1.78 6.54
N THR A 107 0.08 1.52 7.78
CA THR A 107 -1.24 0.97 8.07
C THR A 107 -2.35 1.94 7.64
N VAL A 108 -2.23 3.23 7.99
CA VAL A 108 -3.21 4.26 7.63
C VAL A 108 -3.31 4.41 6.11
N VAL A 109 -2.17 4.53 5.42
CA VAL A 109 -2.12 4.73 3.97
C VAL A 109 -2.65 3.50 3.22
N SER A 110 -2.20 2.29 3.60
CA SER A 110 -2.68 1.04 2.99
C SER A 110 -4.17 0.85 3.24
N SER A 111 -4.63 1.13 4.47
CA SER A 111 -6.04 0.94 4.80
C SER A 111 -6.95 1.91 4.06
N ALA A 112 -6.51 3.16 3.83
CA ALA A 112 -7.27 4.11 3.01
C ALA A 112 -7.59 3.53 1.63
N ALA A 113 -6.60 2.91 0.97
CA ALA A 113 -6.80 2.21 -0.30
C ALA A 113 -7.69 0.97 -0.15
N PHE A 114 -7.41 0.13 0.84
CA PHE A 114 -8.04 -1.19 0.95
C PHE A 114 -9.52 -1.08 1.31
N ARG A 115 -9.90 -0.03 2.05
CA ARG A 115 -11.32 0.24 2.37
C ARG A 115 -12.17 0.58 1.14
N LYS A 116 -11.56 0.99 0.02
CA LYS A 116 -12.26 1.24 -1.24
C LYS A 116 -12.38 0.01 -2.12
N LEU A 117 -11.70 -1.09 -1.78
CA LEU A 117 -11.84 -2.35 -2.49
C LEU A 117 -13.16 -3.05 -2.12
N PRO A 118 -13.76 -3.84 -3.04
CA PRO A 118 -15.00 -4.57 -2.76
C PRO A 118 -14.86 -5.53 -1.58
N ILE A 119 -15.95 -5.72 -0.84
CA ILE A 119 -16.05 -6.82 0.13
C ILE A 119 -15.86 -8.16 -0.60
N GLY A 120 -15.08 -9.07 -0.03
CA GLY A 120 -14.68 -10.34 -0.62
C GLY A 120 -13.39 -10.29 -1.44
N PHE A 121 -12.90 -9.09 -1.81
CA PHE A 121 -11.57 -8.96 -2.41
C PHE A 121 -10.49 -9.18 -1.33
N PRO A 122 -9.55 -10.14 -1.49
CA PRO A 122 -8.56 -10.42 -0.46
C PRO A 122 -7.67 -9.20 -0.14
N LYS A 123 -7.68 -8.77 1.13
CA LYS A 123 -6.97 -7.58 1.61
C LYS A 123 -6.46 -7.81 3.04
N LEU A 124 -5.14 -7.69 3.25
CA LEU A 124 -4.47 -7.99 4.53
C LEU A 124 -3.49 -6.87 4.89
N ILE A 125 -3.43 -6.45 6.15
CA ILE A 125 -2.42 -5.50 6.64
C ILE A 125 -1.63 -6.09 7.81
N VAL A 126 -0.34 -6.32 7.61
CA VAL A 126 0.58 -6.69 8.71
C VAL A 126 0.92 -5.42 9.49
N SER A 127 0.22 -5.19 10.59
CA SER A 127 0.31 -3.93 11.34
C SER A 127 0.87 -4.09 12.75
N THR A 128 1.81 -3.21 13.11
CA THR A 128 2.29 -3.07 14.50
C THR A 128 1.27 -2.41 15.44
N ILE A 129 0.18 -1.86 14.89
CA ILE A 129 -0.92 -1.26 15.67
C ILE A 129 -2.18 -2.14 15.65
N ALA A 130 -2.07 -3.41 15.21
CA ALA A 130 -3.16 -4.38 15.25
C ALA A 130 -3.62 -4.72 16.68
N SER A 131 -2.76 -4.49 17.67
CA SER A 131 -3.06 -4.65 19.09
C SER A 131 -2.69 -3.38 19.84
N GLY A 132 -3.56 -2.92 20.74
CA GLY A 132 -3.35 -1.74 21.57
C GLY A 132 -4.63 -0.94 21.84
N TYR A 133 -4.46 0.29 22.34
CA TYR A 133 -5.57 1.15 22.76
C TYR A 133 -6.25 1.95 21.63
N ARG A 134 -5.76 1.82 20.39
CA ARG A 134 -6.37 2.54 19.25
C ARG A 134 -7.63 1.84 18.80
N HIS A 135 -8.69 2.60 18.54
CA HIS A 135 -9.91 2.04 17.97
C HIS A 135 -9.65 1.53 16.55
N PHE A 136 -9.84 0.23 16.37
CA PHE A 136 -9.54 -0.44 15.10
C PHE A 136 -10.48 -0.01 13.97
N GLU A 137 -11.64 0.57 14.29
CA GLU A 137 -12.56 1.21 13.34
C GLU A 137 -11.85 2.25 12.45
N THR A 138 -10.83 2.93 12.97
CA THR A 138 -10.08 3.95 12.22
C THR A 138 -9.19 3.33 11.15
N VAL A 139 -8.80 2.06 11.35
CA VAL A 139 -8.05 1.26 10.39
C VAL A 139 -9.04 0.57 9.46
N VAL A 140 -9.86 -0.37 9.94
CA VAL A 140 -10.65 -1.25 9.04
C VAL A 140 -12.01 -0.68 8.64
N GLY A 141 -12.59 0.21 9.44
CA GLY A 141 -13.95 0.72 9.24
C GLY A 141 -14.99 -0.41 9.21
N ASP A 142 -15.86 -0.37 8.21
CA ASP A 142 -16.94 -1.33 7.92
C ASP A 142 -16.51 -2.42 6.93
N ARG A 143 -15.20 -2.72 6.82
CA ARG A 143 -14.62 -3.55 5.76
C ARG A 143 -14.01 -4.83 6.31
N ASP A 144 -13.87 -5.80 5.42
CA ASP A 144 -13.28 -7.12 5.63
C ASP A 144 -11.74 -7.10 5.48
N ILE A 145 -11.09 -6.08 6.02
CA ILE A 145 -9.62 -6.02 6.10
C ILE A 145 -9.15 -6.90 7.26
N THR A 146 -8.26 -7.84 6.95
CA THR A 146 -7.58 -8.66 7.96
C THR A 146 -6.30 -7.99 8.43
#